data_AF-A0A0L6W1Q4-F1
#
_entry.id   AF-A0A0L6W1Q4-F1
#
_cell.length_a   1.000
_cell.length_b   1.000
_cell.length_c   1.000
_cell.angle_alpha   90.00
_cell.angle_beta   90.00
_cell.angle_gamma   90.00
#
_symmetry.space_group_name_H-M   'P 1'
#
loop_
_entity.id
_entity.type
_entity.pdbx_description
1 polymer ?
#
loop_
_entity_poly.entity_id
_entity_poly.type
_entity_poly.pdbx_seq_one_letter_code
_entity_poly.pdbx_strand_id
1 'polypeptide(L)'
;MLVYVWKEGDSDVIKKLAKADLIVIIFEVIVLIMLLASLKSNAPQAASVILTGSYAMFFWLGMVVLGLLIPFAVEIYELFTARGHAALKMTMPTLAGLSVLVGGFLMRYVMLYAGQV
;
A
#
# COMPACT_ATOMS: atom_id res chain seq x y z
N MET A 1 27.12 24.23 1.28
CA MET A 1 26.62 24.22 2.67
C MET A 1 25.11 23.96 2.75
N LEU A 2 24.28 24.51 1.85
CA LEU A 2 22.82 24.28 1.83
C LEU A 2 22.38 22.82 1.59
N VAL A 3 23.14 22.05 0.80
CA VAL A 3 22.84 20.63 0.53
C VAL A 3 23.05 19.73 1.76
N TYR A 4 23.94 20.11 2.69
CA TYR A 4 24.23 19.32 3.90
C TYR A 4 23.16 19.52 4.98
N VAL A 5 22.64 20.75 5.14
CA VAL A 5 21.57 21.06 6.10
C VAL A 5 20.26 20.35 5.74
N TRP A 6 19.99 20.14 4.44
CA TRP A 6 18.84 19.33 4.01
C TRP A 6 19.00 17.84 4.39
N LYS A 7 20.23 17.31 4.38
CA LYS A 7 20.50 15.87 4.51
C LYS A 7 20.25 15.29 5.92
N GLU A 8 20.43 16.07 6.98
CA GLU A 8 20.22 15.62 8.36
C GLU A 8 18.75 15.75 8.77
N GLY A 9 18.12 16.91 8.53
CA GLY A 9 16.71 17.14 8.84
C GLY A 9 15.75 16.26 8.02
N ASP A 10 16.05 16.01 6.74
CA ASP A 10 15.19 15.24 5.85
C ASP A 10 15.19 13.74 6.17
N SER A 11 16.31 13.21 6.70
CA SER A 11 16.40 11.80 7.06
C SER A 11 15.50 11.40 8.23
N ASP A 12 15.28 12.31 9.19
CA ASP A 12 14.39 12.10 10.32
C ASP A 12 12.92 12.32 9.92
N VAL A 13 12.65 13.22 8.98
CA VAL A 13 11.32 13.41 8.39
C VAL A 13 10.90 12.17 7.59
N ILE A 14 11.78 11.64 6.72
CA ILE A 14 11.53 10.42 5.96
C ILE A 14 11.25 9.23 6.88
N LYS A 15 12.03 9.06 7.97
CA LYS A 15 11.76 8.00 8.96
C LYS A 15 10.42 8.17 9.67
N LYS A 16 10.01 9.41 9.99
CA LYS A 16 8.70 9.68 10.59
C LYS A 16 7.56 9.41 9.61
N LEU A 17 7.74 9.76 8.34
CA LEU A 17 6.80 9.46 7.26
C LEU A 17 6.65 7.95 7.07
N ALA A 18 7.74 7.20 6.98
CA ALA A 18 7.71 5.73 6.90
C ALA A 18 7.06 5.08 8.14
N LYS A 19 7.23 5.64 9.34
CA LYS A 19 6.49 5.13 10.51
C LYS A 19 4.99 5.41 10.42
N ALA A 20 4.60 6.56 9.89
CA ALA A 20 3.20 6.92 9.72
C ALA A 20 2.55 6.08 8.63
N ASP A 21 3.25 5.84 7.53
CA ASP A 21 2.78 5.03 6.41
C ASP A 21 2.60 3.56 6.84
N LEU A 22 3.51 2.99 7.64
CA LEU A 22 3.33 1.68 8.28
C LEU A 22 2.05 1.59 9.14
N ILE A 23 1.75 2.63 9.91
CA ILE A 23 0.50 2.69 10.71
C ILE A 23 -0.71 2.71 9.77
N VAL A 24 -0.66 3.48 8.68
CA VAL A 24 -1.74 3.54 7.68
C VAL A 24 -1.95 2.17 7.03
N ILE A 25 -0.89 1.45 6.66
CA ILE A 25 -0.96 0.09 6.10
C ILE A 25 -1.68 -0.85 7.09
N ILE A 26 -1.38 -0.78 8.38
CA ILE A 26 -2.07 -1.60 9.40
C ILE A 26 -3.57 -1.26 9.43
N PHE A 27 -3.92 0.03 9.41
CA PHE A 27 -5.32 0.45 9.32
C PHE A 27 -6.00 -0.04 8.05
N GLU A 28 -5.30 0.01 6.91
CA GLU A 28 -5.81 -0.45 5.63
C GLU A 28 -6.12 -1.94 5.65
N VAL A 29 -5.26 -2.77 6.26
CA VAL A 29 -5.52 -4.20 6.47
C VAL A 29 -6.76 -4.43 7.33
N ILE A 30 -6.91 -3.68 8.43
CA ILE A 30 -8.09 -3.80 9.31
C ILE A 30 -9.37 -3.45 8.53
N VAL A 31 -9.36 -2.33 7.82
CA VAL A 31 -10.49 -1.88 7.00
C VAL A 31 -10.79 -2.89 5.88
N LEU A 32 -9.77 -3.46 5.25
CA LEU A 32 -9.92 -4.48 4.21
C LEU A 32 -10.59 -5.74 4.77
N ILE A 33 -10.20 -6.21 5.95
CA ILE A 33 -10.83 -7.35 6.61
C ILE A 33 -12.29 -7.05 6.92
N MET A 34 -12.58 -5.87 7.47
CA MET A 34 -13.96 -5.44 7.75
C MET A 34 -14.80 -5.35 6.47
N LEU A 35 -14.23 -4.84 5.39
CA LEU A 35 -14.87 -4.76 4.08
C LEU A 35 -15.20 -6.15 3.54
N LEU A 36 -14.26 -7.09 3.59
CA LEU A 36 -14.48 -8.46 3.14
C LEU A 36 -15.52 -9.19 4.00
N ALA A 37 -15.52 -8.98 5.32
CA ALA A 37 -16.53 -9.53 6.21
C ALA A 37 -17.92 -8.96 5.89
N SER A 38 -18.01 -7.64 5.66
CA SER A 38 -19.25 -6.98 5.28
C SER A 38 -19.77 -7.44 3.91
N LEU A 39 -18.88 -7.57 2.92
CA LEU A 39 -19.24 -8.07 1.58
C LEU A 39 -19.77 -9.49 1.64
N LYS A 40 -19.12 -10.39 2.39
CA LYS A 40 -19.61 -11.76 2.54
C LYS A 40 -20.99 -11.83 3.21
N SER A 41 -21.28 -10.93 4.14
CA SER A 41 -22.57 -10.91 4.85
C SER A 41 -23.69 -10.26 4.04
N ASN A 42 -23.41 -9.14 3.37
CA ASN A 42 -24.43 -8.29 2.77
C ASN A 42 -24.56 -8.47 1.25
N ALA A 43 -23.51 -8.90 0.57
CA ALA A 43 -23.46 -9.01 -0.90
C ALA A 43 -22.61 -10.22 -1.34
N PRO A 44 -23.06 -11.45 -1.05
CA PRO A 44 -22.27 -12.65 -1.31
C PRO A 44 -21.95 -12.89 -2.80
N GLN A 45 -22.81 -12.43 -3.72
CA GLN A 45 -22.49 -12.48 -5.16
C GLN A 45 -21.34 -11.53 -5.52
N ALA A 46 -21.36 -10.29 -5.04
CA ALA A 46 -20.25 -9.35 -5.26
C ALA A 46 -18.95 -9.87 -4.61
N ALA A 47 -19.05 -10.46 -3.41
CA ALA A 47 -17.90 -11.06 -2.73
C ALA A 47 -17.25 -12.19 -3.54
N SER A 48 -18.03 -13.07 -4.17
CA SER A 48 -17.49 -14.15 -4.99
C SER A 48 -16.85 -13.62 -6.28
N VAL A 49 -17.43 -12.60 -6.90
CA VAL A 49 -16.89 -11.94 -8.09
C VAL A 49 -15.55 -11.25 -7.79
N ILE A 50 -15.42 -10.59 -6.63
CA ILE A 50 -14.19 -9.91 -6.19
C ILE A 50 -13.13 -10.91 -5.71
N LEU A 51 -13.51 -11.99 -5.03
CA LEU A 51 -12.51 -12.90 -4.41
C LEU A 51 -12.03 -14.01 -5.35
N THR A 52 -12.92 -14.53 -6.19
CA THR A 52 -12.66 -15.70 -7.05
C THR A 52 -13.14 -15.52 -8.50
N GLY A 53 -13.86 -14.44 -8.81
CA GLY A 53 -14.43 -14.19 -10.13
C GLY A 53 -13.55 -13.32 -11.02
N SER A 54 -14.18 -12.61 -11.95
CA SER A 54 -13.51 -11.80 -12.97
C SER A 54 -12.63 -10.68 -12.42
N TYR A 55 -12.95 -10.15 -11.24
CA TYR A 55 -12.18 -9.08 -10.61
C TYR A 55 -11.16 -9.57 -9.57
N ALA A 56 -11.07 -10.89 -9.34
CA ALA A 56 -10.14 -11.47 -8.36
C ALA A 56 -8.69 -11.13 -8.65
N MET A 57 -8.26 -11.22 -9.91
CA MET A 57 -6.89 -10.89 -10.27
C MET A 57 -6.55 -9.43 -9.96
N PHE A 58 -7.47 -8.49 -10.25
CA PHE A 58 -7.29 -7.07 -9.97
C PHE A 58 -7.34 -6.77 -8.47
N PHE A 59 -8.17 -7.47 -7.71
CA PHE A 59 -8.23 -7.34 -6.26
C PHE A 59 -6.92 -7.83 -5.62
N TRP A 60 -6.49 -9.06 -5.91
CA TRP A 60 -5.30 -9.64 -5.30
C TRP A 60 -4.02 -8.94 -5.74
N LEU A 61 -3.83 -8.70 -7.05
CA LEU A 61 -2.63 -7.99 -7.51
C LEU A 61 -2.68 -6.51 -7.15
N GLY A 62 -3.81 -5.84 -7.37
CA GLY A 62 -3.94 -4.41 -7.12
C GLY A 62 -3.91 -4.05 -5.64
N MET A 63 -4.82 -4.61 -4.84
CA MET A 63 -4.86 -4.30 -3.41
C MET A 63 -3.74 -5.00 -2.66
N VAL A 64 -3.71 -6.33 -2.72
CA VAL A 64 -2.87 -7.09 -1.78
C VAL A 64 -1.41 -6.96 -2.15
N VAL A 65 -1.06 -7.10 -3.43
CA VAL A 65 0.34 -7.00 -3.86
C VAL A 65 0.79 -5.54 -3.95
N LEU A 66 0.17 -4.72 -4.81
CA LEU A 66 0.65 -3.36 -5.08
C LEU A 66 0.34 -2.38 -3.94
N GLY A 67 -0.85 -2.49 -3.34
CA GLY A 67 -1.31 -1.57 -2.28
C GLY A 67 -0.81 -1.91 -0.88
N LEU A 68 -0.49 -3.18 -0.58
CA LEU A 68 -0.07 -3.59 0.77
C LEU A 68 1.34 -4.21 0.79
N LEU A 69 1.59 -5.30 0.05
CA LEU A 69 2.84 -6.06 0.18
C LEU A 69 4.07 -5.27 -0.28
N ILE A 70 4.00 -4.57 -1.42
CA ILE A 70 5.12 -3.77 -1.92
C ILE A 70 5.50 -2.63 -0.95
N PRO A 71 4.58 -1.73 -0.55
CA PRO A 71 4.94 -0.64 0.35
C PRO A 71 5.44 -1.16 1.71
N PHE A 72 4.80 -2.19 2.25
CA PHE A 72 5.25 -2.83 3.48
C PHE A 72 6.66 -3.43 3.36
N ALA A 73 6.96 -4.11 2.24
CA ALA A 73 8.28 -4.68 2.01
C ALA A 73 9.35 -3.59 1.87
N VAL A 74 9.03 -2.47 1.22
CA VAL A 74 9.94 -1.32 1.10
C VAL A 74 10.24 -0.73 2.47
N GLU A 75 9.22 -0.45 3.28
CA GLU A 75 9.41 0.09 4.63
C GLU A 75 10.23 -0.82 5.53
N ILE A 76 9.91 -2.12 5.53
CA ILE A 76 10.68 -3.13 6.27
C ILE A 76 12.13 -3.14 5.80
N TYR A 77 12.37 -3.15 4.49
CA TYR A 77 13.71 -3.17 3.95
C TYR A 77 14.52 -1.94 4.38
N GLU A 78 13.89 -0.76 4.42
CA GLU A 78 14.52 0.48 4.92
C GLU A 78 14.83 0.42 6.41
N LEU A 79 13.94 -0.14 7.24
CA LEU A 79 14.16 -0.33 8.66
C LEU A 79 15.34 -1.27 8.94
N PHE A 80 15.46 -2.37 8.18
CA PHE A 80 16.54 -3.35 8.37
C PHE A 80 17.87 -2.91 7.72
N THR A 81 17.83 -2.15 6.61
CA THR A 81 19.02 -1.78 5.82
C THR A 81 19.56 -0.39 6.19
N ALA A 82 19.42 0.05 7.45
CA ALA A 82 19.88 1.34 7.95
C ALA A 82 21.39 1.66 7.76
N ARG A 83 22.16 0.81 7.06
CA ARG A 83 23.56 1.01 6.66
C ARG A 83 23.68 1.51 5.20
N GLY A 84 23.77 2.82 5.04
CA GLY A 84 24.79 3.45 4.19
C GLY A 84 24.58 3.63 2.68
N HIS A 85 23.49 3.19 2.05
CA HIS A 85 23.33 3.35 0.60
C HIS A 85 22.44 4.55 0.23
N ALA A 86 23.06 5.72 0.02
CA ALA A 86 22.37 6.99 -0.24
C ALA A 86 21.55 7.03 -1.54
N ALA A 87 21.89 6.22 -2.56
CA ALA A 87 21.13 6.16 -3.81
C ALA A 87 19.80 5.39 -3.69
N LEU A 88 19.76 4.37 -2.82
CA LEU A 88 18.55 3.58 -2.54
C LEU A 88 17.52 4.35 -1.70
N LYS A 89 17.98 5.37 -0.95
CA LYS A 89 17.12 6.18 -0.06
C LYS A 89 16.06 7.02 -0.76
N MET A 90 16.20 7.32 -2.06
CA MET A 90 15.24 8.17 -2.76
C MET A 90 14.35 7.39 -3.73
N THR A 91 14.88 6.34 -4.37
CA THR A 91 14.13 5.55 -5.35
C THR A 91 13.12 4.60 -4.70
N MET A 92 13.44 4.06 -3.53
CA MET A 92 12.58 3.09 -2.85
C MET A 92 11.27 3.71 -2.32
N PRO A 93 11.30 4.87 -1.64
CA PRO A 93 10.05 5.54 -1.22
C PRO A 93 9.18 5.97 -2.40
N THR A 94 9.78 6.42 -3.50
CA THR A 94 9.01 6.81 -4.70
C THR A 94 8.31 5.61 -5.35
N LEU A 95 8.96 4.44 -5.35
CA LEU A 95 8.36 3.22 -5.89
C LEU A 95 7.19 2.75 -5.02
N ALA A 96 7.35 2.78 -3.69
CA ALA A 96 6.28 2.48 -2.75
C ALA A 96 5.10 3.45 -2.92
N GLY A 97 5.36 4.75 -3.04
CA GLY A 97 4.31 5.74 -3.29
C GLY A 97 3.54 5.47 -4.59
N LEU A 98 4.24 5.15 -5.68
CA LEU A 98 3.60 4.79 -6.95
C LEU A 98 2.78 3.50 -6.83
N SER A 99 3.28 2.48 -6.13
CA SER A 99 2.55 1.21 -5.95
C SER A 99 1.28 1.42 -5.13
N VAL A 100 1.32 2.23 -4.07
CA VAL A 100 0.15 2.60 -3.26
C VAL A 100 -0.89 3.34 -4.10
N LEU A 101 -0.47 4.30 -4.93
CA LEU A 101 -1.39 5.03 -5.81
C LEU A 101 -2.08 4.10 -6.81
N VAL A 102 -1.32 3.19 -7.44
CA VAL A 102 -1.87 2.21 -8.38
C VAL A 102 -2.79 1.22 -7.67
N GLY A 103 -2.38 0.69 -6.52
CA GLY A 103 -3.20 -0.24 -5.73
C GLY A 103 -4.51 0.39 -5.25
N GLY A 104 -4.45 1.62 -4.74
CA GLY A 104 -5.61 2.39 -4.31
C GLY A 104 -6.54 2.80 -5.46
N PHE A 105 -6.01 3.01 -6.66
CA PHE A 105 -6.83 3.21 -7.87
C PHE A 105 -7.55 1.93 -8.28
N LEU A 106 -6.82 0.81 -8.35
CA LEU A 106 -7.38 -0.49 -8.72
C LEU A 106 -8.46 -0.93 -7.72
N MET A 107 -8.30 -0.63 -6.43
CA MET A 107 -9.36 -0.89 -5.45
C MET A 107 -10.65 -0.13 -5.73
N ARG A 108 -10.55 1.17 -6.01
CA ARG A 108 -11.73 1.97 -6.36
C ARG A 108 -12.39 1.44 -7.63
N TYR A 109 -11.59 1.04 -8.61
CA TYR A 109 -12.08 0.40 -9.82
C TYR A 109 -12.86 -0.90 -9.50
N VAL A 110 -12.24 -1.84 -8.78
CA VAL A 110 -12.87 -3.12 -8.43
C VAL A 110 -14.16 -2.90 -7.64
N MET A 111 -14.17 -2.02 -6.63
CA MET A 111 -15.36 -1.75 -5.82
C MET A 111 -16.51 -1.15 -6.62
N LEU A 112 -16.22 -0.23 -7.54
CA LEU A 112 -17.25 0.41 -8.37
C LEU A 112 -17.88 -0.57 -9.36
N TYR A 113 -17.07 -1.36 -10.05
CA TYR A 113 -17.58 -2.28 -11.08
C TYR A 113 -18.14 -3.57 -10.48
N ALA A 114 -17.54 -4.10 -9.42
CA ALA A 114 -18.10 -5.27 -8.74
C ALA A 114 -19.42 -4.95 -8.02
N GLY A 115 -19.65 -3.69 -7.62
CA GLY A 115 -20.92 -3.25 -7.05
C GLY A 115 -22.06 -3.08 -8.06
N GLN A 116 -21.78 -3.16 -9.37
CA GLN A 116 -22.79 -3.10 -10.44
C GLN A 116 -23.32 -4.48 -10.84
N VAL A 117 -22.73 -5.55 -10.29
CA VAL A 117 -23.06 -6.95 -10.59
C VAL A 117 -24.06 -7.46 -9.56
#